data_AF-A0A1E5JS62-F1
#
_entry.id   AF-A0A1E5JS62-F1
#
_cell.length_a   1.000
_cell.length_b   1.000
_cell.length_c   1.000
_cell.angle_alpha   90.00
_cell.angle_beta   90.00
_cell.angle_gamma   90.00
#
_symmetry.space_group_name_H-M   'P 1'
#
loop_
_entity.id
_entity.type
_entity.pdbx_description
1 polymer ?
#
loop_
_entity_poly.entity_id
_entity_poly.type
_entity_poly.pdbx_seq_one_letter_code
_entity_poly.pdbx_strand_id
1 'polypeptide(L)'
;MKCGPDVSKVPHGLHIQVAEHEQQKHQIAALRCVVPLLFILLLSACGFHLRGMNNVPRWLNNVAIISENDDKQFVSILQSRLEGSNVEVNPEPSRAKYWLIVNEVNLQQQIISVGASTNPRQYTLTLTVVFVLKTRTGQVINTPARISISRELILNNNRILGSKDEESILIGEMKQDAVTQIIYRLSHLQDFNPDTRKSSVGTKKATHAHLN
;
A
#
# COMPACT_ATOMS: atom_id res chain seq x y z
N MET A 1 100.80 -41.79 -2.99
CA MET A 1 99.96 -40.61 -3.32
C MET A 1 98.63 -40.76 -2.62
N LYS A 2 98.30 -39.80 -1.72
CA LYS A 2 96.95 -39.32 -1.33
C LYS A 2 95.94 -40.34 -0.76
N CYS A 3 95.11 -40.06 0.23
CA CYS A 3 94.96 -39.01 1.26
C CYS A 3 93.75 -39.49 2.08
N GLY A 4 93.89 -39.54 3.41
CA GLY A 4 92.87 -39.06 4.37
C GLY A 4 91.46 -39.70 4.48
N PRO A 5 90.73 -39.35 5.56
CA PRO A 5 89.94 -40.29 6.35
C PRO A 5 88.46 -39.85 6.56
N ASP A 6 87.76 -40.57 7.46
CA ASP A 6 86.80 -40.04 8.47
C ASP A 6 85.51 -39.33 7.99
N VAL A 7 84.30 -39.84 8.29
CA VAL A 7 83.51 -39.73 9.56
C VAL A 7 82.40 -38.68 9.49
N SER A 8 81.21 -39.13 9.91
CA SER A 8 80.14 -38.42 10.65
C SER A 8 79.75 -37.00 10.21
N LYS A 9 78.47 -36.83 9.83
CA LYS A 9 77.51 -36.13 10.71
C LYS A 9 76.08 -36.15 10.16
N VAL A 10 75.17 -36.65 10.98
CA VAL A 10 73.76 -36.23 11.04
C VAL A 10 73.71 -35.01 11.99
N PRO A 11 72.82 -34.01 11.82
CA PRO A 11 71.56 -34.08 12.56
C PRO A 11 70.31 -33.50 11.84
N HIS A 12 69.21 -34.20 12.08
CA HIS A 12 67.87 -33.73 12.48
C HIS A 12 67.19 -32.61 11.69
N GLY A 13 66.21 -33.07 10.89
CA GLY A 13 65.18 -32.26 10.26
C GLY A 13 64.25 -31.60 11.28
N LEU A 14 64.15 -30.29 11.14
CA LEU A 14 63.12 -29.43 11.71
C LEU A 14 62.21 -29.03 10.55
N HIS A 15 61.26 -29.88 10.14
CA HIS A 15 60.30 -29.50 9.09
C HIS A 15 58.92 -30.19 9.20
N ILE A 16 58.52 -30.58 10.42
CA ILE A 16 57.11 -30.95 10.69
C ILE A 16 56.43 -29.75 11.34
N GLN A 17 56.08 -28.71 10.57
CA GLN A 17 55.10 -27.71 11.04
C GLN A 17 54.49 -26.80 9.97
N VAL A 18 54.94 -26.85 8.71
CA VAL A 18 54.51 -25.86 7.70
C VAL A 18 53.24 -26.27 6.94
N ALA A 19 52.80 -27.54 7.02
CA ALA A 19 51.71 -28.05 6.17
C ALA A 19 50.28 -27.69 6.63
N GLU A 20 50.04 -27.34 7.90
CA GLU A 20 48.67 -27.05 8.38
C GLU A 20 48.21 -25.60 8.15
N HIS A 21 49.14 -24.67 7.89
CA HIS A 21 48.83 -23.23 7.92
C HIS A 21 48.29 -22.64 6.60
N GLU A 22 48.49 -23.32 5.47
CA GLU A 22 48.03 -22.88 4.13
C GLU A 22 46.52 -23.16 3.92
N GLN A 23 46.00 -24.32 4.35
CA GLN A 23 44.56 -24.62 4.24
C GLN A 23 43.69 -23.68 5.09
N GLN A 24 44.22 -23.22 6.22
CA GLN A 24 43.50 -22.36 7.16
C GLN A 24 43.29 -20.94 6.61
N LYS A 25 44.24 -20.40 5.81
CA LYS A 25 44.09 -19.08 5.17
C LYS A 25 43.00 -19.06 4.10
N HIS A 26 42.87 -20.12 3.29
CA HIS A 26 41.82 -20.22 2.28
C HIS A 26 40.43 -20.41 2.91
N GLN A 27 40.33 -21.17 4.01
CA GLN A 27 39.09 -21.32 4.79
C GLN A 27 38.62 -19.99 5.37
N ILE A 28 39.53 -19.19 5.96
CA ILE A 28 39.19 -17.89 6.55
C ILE A 28 38.87 -16.85 5.47
N ALA A 29 39.59 -16.85 4.33
CA ALA A 29 39.32 -15.95 3.21
C ALA A 29 37.99 -16.25 2.51
N ALA A 30 37.65 -17.53 2.33
CA ALA A 30 36.35 -17.96 1.82
C ALA A 30 35.23 -17.57 2.79
N LEU A 31 35.40 -17.83 4.09
CA LEU A 31 34.43 -17.46 5.13
C LEU A 31 34.19 -15.94 5.17
N ARG A 32 35.23 -15.13 4.93
CA ARG A 32 35.14 -13.67 4.88
C ARG A 32 34.32 -13.12 3.71
N CYS A 33 34.18 -13.89 2.63
CA CYS A 33 33.33 -13.56 1.48
C CYS A 33 31.94 -14.22 1.57
N VAL A 34 31.82 -15.40 2.20
CA VAL A 34 30.54 -16.10 2.34
C VAL A 34 29.62 -15.41 3.34
N VAL A 35 30.13 -14.90 4.46
CA VAL A 35 29.31 -14.21 5.48
C VAL A 35 28.59 -12.97 4.92
N PRO A 36 29.24 -12.03 4.21
CA PRO A 36 28.54 -10.87 3.64
C PRO A 36 27.60 -11.26 2.49
N LEU A 37 27.96 -12.27 1.68
CA LEU A 37 27.10 -12.74 0.59
C LEU A 37 25.81 -13.37 1.12
N LEU A 38 25.92 -14.17 2.19
CA LEU A 38 24.79 -14.75 2.90
C LEU A 38 23.90 -13.66 3.48
N PHE A 39 24.49 -12.62 4.10
CA PHE A 39 23.74 -11.48 4.63
C PHE A 39 22.94 -10.75 3.53
N ILE A 40 23.52 -10.49 2.36
CA ILE A 40 22.83 -9.83 1.23
C ILE A 40 21.68 -10.71 0.70
N LEU A 41 21.85 -12.04 0.67
CA LEU A 41 20.77 -12.95 0.30
C LEU A 41 19.63 -12.95 1.32
N LEU A 42 19.95 -12.95 2.62
CA LEU A 42 18.94 -12.86 3.68
C LEU A 42 18.19 -11.52 3.65
N LEU A 43 18.85 -10.42 3.27
CA LEU A 43 18.19 -9.11 3.12
C LEU A 43 17.26 -9.05 1.89
N SER A 44 17.60 -9.72 0.78
CA SER A 44 16.76 -9.75 -0.42
C SER A 44 15.60 -10.76 -0.33
N ALA A 45 15.67 -11.73 0.59
CA ALA A 45 14.60 -12.68 0.86
C ALA A 45 13.39 -12.07 1.60
N CYS A 46 13.50 -10.85 2.15
CA CYS A 46 12.39 -10.19 2.88
C CYS A 46 11.20 -9.78 2.00
N GLY A 47 11.19 -10.08 0.70
CA GLY A 47 9.98 -10.02 -0.13
C GLY A 47 9.39 -8.63 -0.32
N PHE A 48 10.16 -7.57 -0.10
CA PHE A 48 9.76 -6.19 -0.38
C PHE A 48 9.60 -6.00 -1.89
N HIS A 49 8.40 -6.29 -2.39
CA HIS A 49 8.00 -5.89 -3.74
C HIS A 49 7.64 -4.41 -3.71
N LEU A 50 8.17 -3.61 -4.64
CA LEU A 50 7.72 -2.23 -4.79
C LEU A 50 6.21 -2.27 -5.00
N ARG A 51 5.45 -1.63 -4.10
CA ARG A 51 4.02 -1.43 -4.27
C ARG A 51 3.81 -0.68 -5.57
N GLY A 52 3.31 -1.37 -6.59
CA GLY A 52 3.14 -0.81 -7.92
C GLY A 52 2.39 0.52 -7.89
N MET A 53 2.82 1.47 -8.71
CA MET A 53 2.32 2.85 -8.72
C MET A 53 0.88 2.99 -9.30
N ASN A 54 0.32 1.92 -9.85
CA ASN A 54 -0.96 1.93 -10.56
C ASN A 54 -1.94 0.96 -9.92
N ASN A 55 -2.54 1.36 -8.80
CA ASN A 55 -3.58 0.56 -8.17
C ASN A 55 -4.91 0.69 -8.93
N VAL A 56 -5.23 1.85 -9.52
CA VAL A 56 -6.52 2.05 -10.20
C VAL A 56 -6.51 1.40 -11.60
N PRO A 57 -7.56 0.68 -12.01
CA PRO A 57 -7.61 0.07 -13.33
C PRO A 57 -7.63 1.12 -14.45
N ARG A 58 -6.90 0.83 -15.54
CA ARG A 58 -6.72 1.75 -16.67
C ARG A 58 -8.02 2.16 -17.38
N TRP A 59 -9.08 1.35 -17.29
CA TRP A 59 -10.38 1.66 -17.87
C TRP A 59 -11.08 2.80 -17.13
N LEU A 60 -10.74 3.04 -15.85
CA LEU A 60 -11.28 4.10 -15.01
C LEU A 60 -10.46 5.38 -15.19
N ASN A 61 -10.63 6.03 -16.34
CA ASN A 61 -9.99 7.30 -16.69
C ASN A 61 -11.05 8.33 -17.11
N ASN A 62 -10.75 9.62 -16.96
CA ASN A 62 -11.66 10.74 -17.23
C ASN A 62 -12.91 10.68 -16.33
N VAL A 63 -12.69 10.90 -15.04
CA VAL A 63 -13.68 10.84 -13.96
C VAL A 63 -14.05 12.26 -13.54
N ALA A 64 -15.33 12.57 -13.34
CA ALA A 64 -15.74 13.77 -12.60
C ALA A 64 -16.15 13.41 -11.18
N ILE A 65 -15.80 14.27 -10.22
CA ILE A 65 -16.22 14.14 -8.82
C ILE A 65 -17.49 14.99 -8.64
N ILE A 66 -18.55 14.38 -8.13
CA ILE A 66 -19.81 15.07 -7.82
C ILE A 66 -20.04 14.89 -6.32
N SER A 67 -20.11 15.97 -5.56
CA SER A 67 -20.33 15.94 -4.10
C SER A 67 -21.68 16.55 -3.77
N GLU A 68 -22.55 15.81 -3.09
CA GLU A 68 -23.88 16.30 -2.68
C GLU A 68 -23.80 17.25 -1.47
N ASN A 69 -22.82 17.04 -0.58
CA ASN A 69 -22.67 17.80 0.67
C ASN A 69 -21.64 18.97 0.57
N ASP A 70 -21.03 19.19 -0.60
CA ASP A 70 -20.00 20.23 -0.88
C ASP A 70 -18.82 20.30 0.13
N ASP A 71 -18.38 19.16 0.69
CA ASP A 71 -17.15 19.14 1.51
C ASP A 71 -15.90 19.35 0.63
N LYS A 72 -15.52 20.62 0.45
CA LYS A 72 -14.41 21.04 -0.44
C LYS A 72 -13.07 20.45 -0.06
N GLN A 73 -12.80 20.32 1.24
CA GLN A 73 -11.56 19.73 1.73
C GLN A 73 -11.48 18.25 1.32
N PHE A 74 -12.57 17.51 1.52
CA PHE A 74 -12.65 16.10 1.11
C PHE A 74 -12.53 15.94 -0.42
N VAL A 75 -13.23 16.77 -1.19
CA VAL A 75 -13.18 16.75 -2.66
C VAL A 75 -11.76 17.05 -3.16
N SER A 76 -11.08 18.04 -2.58
CA SER A 76 -9.70 18.39 -2.94
C SER A 76 -8.73 17.23 -2.65
N ILE A 77 -8.84 16.60 -1.48
CA ILE A 77 -8.03 15.42 -1.13
C ILE A 77 -8.28 14.26 -2.10
N LEU A 78 -9.55 14.00 -2.43
CA LEU A 78 -9.95 12.94 -3.34
C LEU A 78 -9.42 13.19 -4.76
N GLN A 79 -9.54 14.42 -5.26
CA GLN A 79 -8.99 14.82 -6.55
C GLN A 79 -7.49 14.59 -6.61
N SER A 80 -6.72 15.14 -5.66
CA SER A 80 -5.26 14.98 -5.64
C SER A 80 -4.84 13.51 -5.58
N ARG A 81 -5.59 12.67 -4.87
CA ARG A 81 -5.27 11.23 -4.77
C ARG A 81 -5.61 10.46 -6.05
N LEU A 82 -6.68 10.83 -6.76
CA LEU A 82 -7.03 10.28 -8.06
C LEU A 82 -5.97 10.65 -9.11
N GLU A 83 -5.60 11.93 -9.18
CA GLU A 83 -4.57 12.43 -10.09
C GLU A 83 -3.21 11.77 -9.80
N GLY A 84 -2.83 11.64 -8.52
CA GLY A 84 -1.65 10.90 -8.09
C GLY A 84 -1.69 9.40 -8.41
N SER A 85 -2.86 8.85 -8.70
CA SER A 85 -3.06 7.47 -9.16
C SER A 85 -3.18 7.37 -10.70
N ASN A 86 -2.79 8.43 -11.42
CA ASN A 86 -2.85 8.55 -12.88
C ASN A 86 -4.28 8.47 -13.46
N VAL A 87 -5.27 8.92 -12.68
CA VAL A 87 -6.66 9.09 -13.12
C VAL A 87 -6.89 10.55 -13.45
N GLU A 88 -7.24 10.84 -14.70
CA GLU A 88 -7.62 12.20 -15.11
C GLU A 88 -8.96 12.60 -14.47
N VAL A 89 -8.94 13.70 -13.70
CA VAL A 89 -10.15 14.28 -13.10
C VAL A 89 -10.63 15.44 -13.98
N ASN A 90 -11.86 15.34 -14.47
CA ASN A 90 -12.46 16.36 -15.33
C ASN A 90 -13.28 17.34 -14.48
N PRO A 91 -13.01 18.65 -14.53
CA PRO A 91 -13.79 19.65 -13.80
C PRO A 91 -15.21 19.82 -14.38
N GLU A 92 -15.45 19.36 -15.61
CA GLU A 92 -16.74 19.48 -16.29
C GLU A 92 -17.43 18.10 -16.34
N PRO A 93 -18.45 17.84 -15.50
CA PRO A 93 -19.12 16.53 -15.42
C PRO A 93 -19.70 16.06 -16.75
N SER A 94 -20.12 16.98 -17.63
CA SER A 94 -20.67 16.64 -18.95
C SER A 94 -19.65 16.00 -19.89
N ARG A 95 -18.35 16.27 -19.72
CA ARG A 95 -17.24 15.74 -20.53
C ARG A 95 -16.56 14.50 -19.92
N ALA A 96 -16.88 14.16 -18.68
CA ALA A 96 -16.36 12.97 -18.02
C ALA A 96 -17.02 11.68 -18.54
N LYS A 97 -16.26 10.59 -18.60
CA LYS A 97 -16.78 9.25 -18.93
C LYS A 97 -17.49 8.61 -17.74
N TYR A 98 -16.98 8.88 -16.55
CA TYR A 98 -17.48 8.33 -15.30
C TYR A 98 -17.74 9.44 -14.28
N TRP A 99 -18.71 9.21 -13.41
CA TRP A 99 -19.03 10.08 -12.30
C TRP A 99 -18.80 9.33 -10.99
N LEU A 100 -17.87 9.85 -10.19
CA LEU A 100 -17.69 9.45 -8.81
C LEU A 100 -18.54 10.36 -7.95
N ILE A 101 -19.71 9.87 -7.55
CA ILE A 101 -20.68 10.61 -6.76
C ILE A 101 -20.41 10.32 -5.28
N VAL A 102 -20.13 11.35 -4.51
CA VAL A 102 -20.00 11.34 -3.05
C VAL A 102 -21.31 11.84 -2.48
N ASN A 103 -22.16 10.90 -2.06
CA ASN A 103 -23.49 11.18 -1.54
C ASN A 103 -23.46 11.75 -0.12
N GLU A 104 -22.52 11.29 0.70
CA GLU A 104 -22.44 11.70 2.09
C GLU A 104 -20.97 11.83 2.49
N VAL A 105 -20.64 12.93 3.14
CA VAL A 105 -19.46 13.08 4.00
C VAL A 105 -19.99 13.64 5.30
N ASN A 106 -20.01 12.82 6.35
CA ASN A 106 -20.66 13.16 7.60
C ASN A 106 -19.72 12.85 8.77
N LEU A 107 -19.47 13.86 9.60
CA LEU A 107 -18.66 13.74 10.80
C LEU A 107 -19.58 13.80 12.02
N GLN A 108 -19.62 12.72 12.77
CA GLN A 108 -20.36 12.64 14.02
C GLN A 108 -19.40 12.67 15.21
N GLN A 109 -19.69 13.50 16.19
CA GLN A 109 -18.96 13.56 17.46
C GLN A 109 -19.84 13.07 18.60
N GLN A 110 -19.39 12.07 19.34
CA GLN A 110 -20.08 11.51 20.50
C GLN A 110 -19.21 11.60 21.74
N ILE A 111 -19.77 12.02 22.87
CA ILE A 111 -19.04 12.03 24.14
C ILE A 111 -18.97 10.62 24.73
N ILE A 112 -17.77 10.17 25.11
CA ILE A 112 -17.53 8.85 25.72
C ILE A 112 -17.65 8.96 27.24
N SER A 113 -17.08 10.01 27.81
CA SER A 113 -17.07 10.24 29.26
C SER A 113 -16.90 11.72 29.61
N VAL A 114 -17.59 12.14 30.66
CA VAL A 114 -17.39 13.44 31.33
C VAL A 114 -16.62 13.20 32.62
N GLY A 115 -15.36 13.60 32.68
CA GLY A 115 -14.64 13.63 33.96
C GLY A 115 -15.10 14.83 34.81
N ALA A 116 -14.87 14.78 36.13
CA ALA A 116 -15.07 15.92 37.04
C ALA A 116 -14.26 17.14 36.57
N SER A 117 -14.54 18.34 37.11
CA SER A 117 -14.11 19.66 36.59
C SER A 117 -12.64 19.85 36.16
N THR A 118 -11.74 18.95 36.52
CA THR A 118 -10.31 18.94 36.17
C THR A 118 -9.90 17.95 35.07
N ASN A 119 -10.81 17.12 34.57
CA ASN A 119 -10.50 16.04 33.62
C ASN A 119 -10.80 16.46 32.16
N PRO A 120 -9.95 16.05 31.20
CA PRO A 120 -10.23 16.27 29.79
C PRO A 120 -11.48 15.50 29.35
N ARG A 121 -12.21 16.04 28.39
CA ARG A 121 -13.40 15.39 27.82
C ARG A 121 -12.97 14.48 26.69
N GLN A 122 -13.47 13.24 26.68
CA GLN A 122 -13.18 12.28 25.63
C GLN A 122 -14.35 12.15 24.68
N TYR A 123 -14.05 12.24 23.39
CA TYR A 123 -15.01 12.12 22.30
C TYR A 123 -14.61 11.00 21.35
N THR A 124 -15.59 10.31 20.78
CA THR A 124 -15.42 9.53 19.57
C THR A 124 -15.84 10.38 18.38
N LEU A 125 -14.92 10.62 17.45
CA LEU A 125 -15.23 11.13 16.13
C LEU A 125 -15.49 9.94 15.20
N THR A 126 -16.59 9.98 14.46
CA THR A 126 -16.91 8.98 13.42
C THR A 126 -17.17 9.70 12.11
N LEU A 127 -16.27 9.51 11.14
CA LEU A 127 -16.43 9.99 9.78
C LEU A 127 -17.07 8.89 8.94
N THR A 128 -18.23 9.18 8.36
CA THR A 128 -18.93 8.30 7.41
C THR A 128 -18.92 8.92 6.02
N VAL A 129 -18.50 8.13 5.04
CA VAL A 129 -18.50 8.52 3.63
C VAL A 129 -19.30 7.50 2.82
N VAL A 130 -20.27 7.98 2.03
CA VAL A 130 -21.05 7.16 1.11
C VAL A 130 -20.78 7.63 -0.33
N PHE A 131 -20.45 6.70 -1.21
CA PHE A 131 -20.11 7.02 -2.59
C PHE A 131 -20.56 5.93 -3.57
N VAL A 132 -20.69 6.32 -4.84
CA VAL A 132 -21.04 5.43 -5.95
C VAL A 132 -20.34 5.87 -7.22
N LEU A 133 -19.87 4.91 -8.03
CA LEU A 133 -19.34 5.14 -9.36
C LEU A 133 -20.42 4.83 -10.39
N LYS A 134 -20.68 5.79 -11.28
CA LYS A 134 -21.60 5.65 -12.40
C LYS A 134 -20.92 5.96 -13.72
N THR A 135 -21.42 5.41 -14.81
CA THR A 135 -21.12 5.91 -16.15
C THR A 135 -21.85 7.24 -16.38
N ARG A 136 -21.40 8.04 -17.36
CA ARG A 136 -22.12 9.24 -17.82
C ARG A 136 -23.57 8.92 -18.26
N THR A 137 -23.85 7.71 -18.72
CA THR A 137 -25.19 7.25 -19.10
C THR A 137 -26.09 6.94 -17.90
N GLY A 138 -25.58 7.10 -16.66
CA GLY A 138 -26.32 6.85 -15.42
C GLY A 138 -26.28 5.40 -14.94
N GLN A 139 -25.54 4.53 -15.62
CA GLN A 139 -25.43 3.13 -15.23
C GLN A 139 -24.50 2.98 -14.02
N VAL A 140 -24.98 2.28 -13.00
CA VAL A 140 -24.25 2.06 -11.74
C VAL A 140 -23.21 0.96 -11.95
N ILE A 141 -21.92 1.29 -11.79
CA ILE A 141 -20.81 0.35 -11.95
C ILE A 141 -20.62 -0.49 -10.67
N ASN A 142 -20.75 0.14 -9.51
CA ASN A 142 -20.67 -0.52 -8.21
C ASN A 142 -21.89 -0.17 -7.35
N THR A 143 -22.30 -1.10 -6.49
CA THR A 143 -23.28 -0.78 -5.45
C THR A 143 -22.75 0.37 -4.56
N PRO A 144 -23.63 1.28 -4.10
CA PRO A 144 -23.23 2.33 -3.17
C PRO A 144 -22.41 1.76 -2.02
N ALA A 145 -21.23 2.33 -1.83
CA ALA A 145 -20.24 1.85 -0.90
C ALA A 145 -20.14 2.82 0.28
N ARG A 146 -20.12 2.28 1.50
CA ARG A 146 -19.96 3.04 2.74
C ARG A 146 -18.58 2.78 3.36
N ILE A 147 -17.90 3.85 3.76
CA ILE A 147 -16.68 3.84 4.57
C ILE A 147 -17.01 4.52 5.89
N SER A 148 -16.54 3.94 6.99
CA SER A 148 -16.69 4.52 8.33
C SER A 148 -15.34 4.44 9.04
N ILE A 149 -14.90 5.56 9.60
CA ILE A 149 -13.64 5.69 10.32
C ILE A 149 -13.94 6.33 11.67
N SER A 150 -13.55 5.66 12.75
CA SER A 150 -13.70 6.16 14.11
C SER A 150 -12.36 6.40 14.77
N ARG A 151 -12.21 7.54 15.44
CA ARG A 151 -11.02 7.94 16.20
C ARG A 151 -11.44 8.58 17.53
N GLU A 152 -10.62 8.43 18.55
CA GLU A 152 -10.83 9.11 19.83
C GLU A 152 -10.14 10.47 19.85
N LEU A 153 -10.79 11.47 20.44
CA LEU A 153 -10.30 12.82 20.62
C LEU A 153 -10.39 13.21 22.11
N ILE A 154 -9.29 13.70 22.66
CA ILE A 154 -9.21 14.17 24.04
C ILE A 154 -9.14 15.70 24.04
N LEU A 155 -10.21 16.37 24.46
CA LEU A 155 -10.27 17.83 24.53
C LEU A 155 -9.89 18.33 25.93
N ASN A 156 -8.92 19.25 25.99
CA ASN A 156 -8.51 19.89 27.23
C ASN A 156 -9.15 21.28 27.35
N ASN A 157 -10.04 21.46 28.34
CA ASN A 157 -10.75 22.72 28.55
C ASN A 157 -9.83 23.91 28.90
N ASN A 158 -8.61 23.65 29.37
CA ASN A 158 -7.63 24.69 29.70
C ASN A 158 -6.79 25.14 28.48
N ARG A 159 -6.92 24.45 27.33
CA ARG A 159 -6.19 24.74 26.08
C ARG A 159 -7.13 24.71 24.86
N ILE A 160 -8.25 25.44 24.95
CA ILE A 160 -9.31 25.43 23.93
C ILE A 160 -8.81 25.66 22.50
N LEU A 161 -7.88 26.60 22.28
CA LEU A 161 -7.34 26.85 20.93
C LEU A 161 -6.52 25.67 20.40
N GLY A 162 -5.60 25.15 21.20
CA GLY A 162 -4.77 24.00 20.79
C GLY A 162 -5.58 22.74 20.54
N SER A 163 -6.61 22.49 21.35
CA SER A 163 -7.47 21.33 21.15
C SER A 163 -8.36 21.42 19.89
N LYS A 164 -8.68 22.64 19.40
CA LYS A 164 -9.36 22.81 18.11
C LYS A 164 -8.45 22.53 16.91
N ASP A 165 -7.17 22.92 17.01
CA ASP A 165 -6.19 22.62 15.96
C ASP A 165 -5.94 21.11 15.88
N GLU A 166 -5.78 20.44 17.03
CA GLU A 166 -5.66 18.98 17.12
C GLU A 166 -6.87 18.27 16.50
N GLU A 167 -8.09 18.73 16.80
CA GLU A 167 -9.33 18.21 16.20
C GLU A 167 -9.32 18.37 14.68
N SER A 168 -8.98 19.56 14.17
CA SER A 168 -8.94 19.84 12.72
C SER A 168 -7.91 18.98 11.98
N ILE A 169 -6.73 18.80 12.58
CA ILE A 169 -5.67 17.91 12.06
C ILE A 169 -6.20 16.47 12.00
N LEU A 170 -6.78 15.98 13.09
CA LEU A 170 -7.32 14.62 13.17
C LEU A 170 -8.43 14.38 12.14
N ILE A 171 -9.34 15.34 11.96
CA ILE A 171 -10.39 15.26 10.93
C ILE A 171 -9.77 15.21 9.53
N GLY A 172 -8.74 16.02 9.27
CA GLY A 172 -7.98 16.00 8.02
C GLY A 172 -7.36 14.64 7.72
N GLU A 173 -6.74 14.01 8.72
CA GLU A 173 -6.18 12.65 8.63
C GLU A 173 -7.28 11.60 8.38
N MET A 174 -8.41 11.69 9.09
CA MET A 174 -9.55 10.81 8.88
C MET A 174 -10.10 10.91 7.44
N LYS A 175 -10.15 12.12 6.86
CA LYS A 175 -10.53 12.33 5.45
C LYS A 175 -9.52 11.68 4.49
N GLN A 176 -8.22 11.80 4.75
CA GLN A 176 -7.16 11.15 3.97
C GLN A 176 -7.26 9.61 4.01
N ASP A 177 -7.54 9.05 5.18
CA ASP A 177 -7.76 7.62 5.37
C ASP A 177 -9.00 7.15 4.58
N ALA A 178 -10.10 7.91 4.64
CA ALA A 178 -11.31 7.60 3.89
C ALA A 178 -11.07 7.60 2.37
N VAL A 179 -10.40 8.63 1.85
CA VAL A 179 -10.02 8.69 0.43
C VAL A 179 -9.12 7.52 0.04
N THR A 180 -8.15 7.16 0.87
CA THR A 180 -7.29 5.99 0.63
C THR A 180 -8.11 4.71 0.47
N GLN A 181 -9.14 4.51 1.31
CA GLN A 181 -10.04 3.38 1.20
C GLN A 181 -10.94 3.45 -0.05
N ILE A 182 -11.38 4.64 -0.47
CA ILE A 182 -12.11 4.81 -1.73
C ILE A 182 -11.24 4.33 -2.90
N ILE A 183 -10.02 4.86 -3.01
CA ILE A 183 -9.10 4.50 -4.11
C ILE A 183 -8.81 2.99 -4.10
N TYR A 184 -8.62 2.40 -2.92
CA TYR A 184 -8.43 0.95 -2.79
C TYR A 184 -9.68 0.16 -3.23
N ARG A 185 -10.89 0.66 -3.01
CA ARG A 185 -12.09 0.00 -3.52
C ARG A 185 -12.19 0.15 -5.05
N LEU A 186 -11.87 1.33 -5.57
CA LEU A 186 -11.82 1.59 -7.02
C LEU A 186 -10.78 0.70 -7.72
N SER A 187 -9.65 0.42 -7.09
CA SER A 187 -8.61 -0.46 -7.65
C SER A 187 -9.05 -1.91 -7.88
N HIS A 188 -10.06 -2.37 -7.13
CA HIS A 188 -10.57 -3.74 -7.21
C HIS A 188 -11.83 -3.85 -8.09
N LEU A 189 -12.28 -2.74 -8.68
CA LEU A 189 -13.40 -2.78 -9.61
C LEU A 189 -12.97 -3.50 -10.90
N GLN A 190 -13.85 -4.39 -11.36
CA GLN A 190 -13.72 -5.03 -12.65
C GLN A 190 -14.35 -4.14 -13.71
N ASP A 191 -13.81 -4.20 -14.94
CA ASP A 191 -14.33 -3.42 -16.05
C ASP A 191 -15.80 -3.80 -16.30
N PHE A 192 -16.68 -2.81 -16.14
CA PHE A 192 -18.08 -2.93 -16.46
C PHE A 192 -18.31 -2.36 -17.86
N ASN A 193 -17.82 -3.06 -18.88
CA ASN A 193 -18.05 -2.69 -20.27
C ASN A 193 -19.28 -3.44 -20.82
N PRO A 194 -20.42 -2.76 -21.08
CA PRO A 194 -21.62 -3.41 -21.61
C PRO A 194 -21.43 -4.02 -23.01
N ASP A 195 -20.45 -3.55 -23.79
CA ASP A 195 -20.18 -4.04 -25.15
C ASP A 195 -19.43 -5.39 -25.14
N THR A 196 -18.60 -5.63 -24.12
CA THR A 196 -17.88 -6.91 -23.98
C THR A 196 -18.79 -8.08 -23.64
N ARG A 197 -19.97 -7.81 -23.03
CA ARG A 197 -20.92 -8.85 -22.65
C ARG A 197 -21.63 -9.51 -23.83
N LYS A 198 -21.66 -8.88 -25.01
CA LYS A 198 -22.26 -9.48 -26.21
C LYS A 198 -21.38 -10.56 -26.85
N SER A 199 -20.07 -10.59 -26.57
CA SER A 199 -19.14 -11.55 -27.18
C SER A 199 -19.03 -12.88 -26.41
N SER A 200 -19.27 -12.89 -25.10
CA SER A 200 -19.12 -14.10 -24.26
C SER A 200 -20.35 -15.01 -24.19
N VAL A 201 -21.51 -14.58 -24.72
CA VAL A 201 -22.76 -15.37 -24.73
C VAL A 201 -22.92 -16.23 -26.01
N GLY A 202 -22.07 -16.04 -27.02
CA GLY A 202 -22.21 -16.68 -28.35
C GLY A 202 -21.58 -18.07 -28.55
N THR A 203 -20.70 -18.56 -27.68
CA THR A 203 -19.83 -19.73 -28.01
C THR A 203 -20.10 -21.01 -27.20
N LYS A 204 -21.27 -21.14 -26.55
CA LYS A 204 -21.67 -22.41 -25.91
C LYS A 204 -23.05 -22.89 -26.36
N LYS A 205 -23.22 -23.18 -27.65
CA LYS A 205 -24.32 -24.05 -28.13
C LYS A 205 -24.10 -24.58 -29.55
N ALA A 206 -23.05 -25.36 -29.76
CA ALA A 206 -22.91 -26.17 -30.99
C ALA A 206 -21.96 -27.36 -30.82
N THR A 207 -22.17 -28.21 -29.81
CA THR A 207 -21.60 -29.58 -29.84
C THR A 207 -22.42 -30.48 -28.91
N HIS A 208 -23.54 -31.02 -29.42
CA HIS A 208 -24.03 -32.36 -29.07
C HIS A 208 -25.19 -32.72 -30.01
N ALA A 209 -24.84 -33.07 -31.24
CA ALA A 209 -25.67 -33.86 -32.13
C ALA A 209 -24.70 -34.53 -33.10
N HIS A 210 -24.33 -35.79 -32.82
CA HIS A 210 -24.08 -36.88 -33.77
C HIS A 210 -23.27 -38.00 -33.06
N LEU A 211 -23.95 -39.01 -32.50
CA LEU A 211 -23.67 -40.44 -32.75
C LEU A 211 -24.56 -41.35 -31.88
N ASN A 212 -25.16 -42.32 -32.58
CA ASN A 212 -25.89 -43.52 -32.16
C ASN A 212 -27.31 -43.36 -31.63
#